data_AF-G8PTV9-F1
#
_entry.id   AF-G8PTV9-F1
#
_cell.length_a   1.000
_cell.length_b   1.000
_cell.length_c   1.000
_cell.angle_alpha   90.00
_cell.angle_beta   90.00
_cell.angle_gamma   90.00
#
_symmetry.space_group_name_H-M   'P 1'
#
loop_
_entity.id
_entity.type
_entity.pdbx_description
1 polymer ?
#
loop_
_entity_poly.entity_id
_entity_poly.type
_entity_poly.pdbx_seq_one_letter_code
_entity_poly.pdbx_strand_id
1 'polypeptide(L)'
;MRHLYLVALPLALAAHPLSAQEAAPQTSAPTELQAGGFVGVNVGRTYLEADQVDTKDHQPETLGFYGSYAIPLFQHFSLQVDGDIEFYQFDTKDSDNTLRDGLGAVHFSYKDPQQGLFGVFAGGGATVDGGDDESNKTFQFIGLEGQYYIQDITLFSQAGFLDGDDDENETIDNGLFARGGASYYFTPNTKLTGSLSYVTGDRYNHPRPGDARDGEVNIFSWGAEFKQNFTALPVGLSASYNGHDFLIKGDESDEPVVHEFRFGAFFQFGTSTLQENDRTAAGSDLPELKRWISLSTNEVD
;
A
#
# COMPACT_ATOMS: atom_id res chain seq x y z
N MET A 1 -24.05 16.07 14.69
CA MET A 1 -24.43 15.55 13.37
C MET A 1 -24.22 16.65 12.33
N ARG A 2 -22.97 16.86 11.91
CA ARG A 2 -22.63 17.82 10.85
C ARG A 2 -22.65 17.08 9.51
N HIS A 3 -23.22 17.74 8.51
CA HIS A 3 -23.44 17.22 7.17
C HIS A 3 -22.11 16.91 6.49
N LEU A 4 -21.97 15.67 6.02
CA LEU A 4 -20.94 15.25 5.08
C LEU A 4 -21.16 16.06 3.80
N TYR A 5 -20.36 17.10 3.58
CA TYR A 5 -20.32 17.75 2.28
C TYR A 5 -19.64 16.78 1.32
N LEU A 6 -20.45 16.17 0.46
CA LEU A 6 -20.00 15.48 -0.75
C LEU A 6 -19.01 16.39 -1.49
N VAL A 7 -17.72 16.09 -1.36
CA VAL A 7 -16.70 16.63 -2.25
C VAL A 7 -16.90 15.91 -3.58
N ALA A 8 -17.73 16.49 -4.43
CA ALA A 8 -17.81 16.12 -5.83
C ALA A 8 -16.51 16.59 -6.50
N LEU A 9 -15.50 15.72 -6.51
CA LEU A 9 -14.27 15.95 -7.26
C LEU A 9 -14.56 15.64 -8.73
N PRO A 10 -14.35 16.61 -9.65
CA PRO A 10 -14.38 16.32 -11.07
C PRO A 10 -13.12 15.53 -11.40
N LEU A 11 -13.22 14.20 -11.38
CA LEU A 11 -12.32 13.34 -12.15
C LEU A 11 -12.53 13.74 -13.61
N ALA A 12 -11.71 14.66 -14.10
CA ALA A 12 -11.61 14.95 -15.52
C ALA A 12 -11.00 13.70 -16.18
N LEU A 13 -11.86 12.72 -16.47
CA LEU A 13 -11.59 11.64 -17.41
C LEU A 13 -11.19 12.30 -18.75
N ALA A 14 -9.89 12.43 -18.98
CA ALA A 14 -9.35 12.34 -20.32
C ALA A 14 -9.18 10.86 -20.71
N ALA A 15 -10.14 10.00 -20.34
CA ALA A 15 -10.26 8.68 -20.92
C ALA A 15 -11.05 8.86 -22.20
N HIS A 16 -10.37 8.89 -23.35
CA HIS A 16 -11.04 8.69 -24.61
C HIS A 16 -11.78 7.35 -24.54
N PRO A 17 -13.10 7.30 -24.83
CA PRO A 17 -13.82 6.04 -24.94
C PRO A 17 -13.36 5.38 -26.24
N LEU A 18 -12.22 4.69 -26.21
CA LEU A 18 -11.95 3.63 -27.15
C LEU A 18 -12.86 2.47 -26.73
N SER A 19 -13.98 2.40 -27.43
CA SER A 19 -14.92 1.29 -27.59
C SER A 19 -14.56 0.05 -26.77
N ALA A 20 -15.41 -0.29 -25.81
CA ALA A 20 -15.48 -1.61 -25.21
C ALA A 20 -15.84 -2.63 -26.31
N GLN A 21 -14.82 -3.05 -27.05
CA GLN A 21 -14.91 -4.18 -27.96
C GLN A 21 -14.91 -5.41 -27.06
N GLU A 22 -16.00 -6.17 -27.12
CA GLU A 22 -16.18 -7.43 -26.41
C GLU A 22 -14.96 -8.31 -26.69
N ALA A 23 -14.05 -8.39 -25.72
CA ALA A 23 -12.77 -9.05 -25.91
C ALA A 23 -13.04 -10.53 -26.13
N ALA A 24 -12.82 -11.00 -27.36
CA ALA A 24 -12.78 -12.43 -27.64
C ALA A 24 -11.83 -13.10 -26.64
N PRO A 25 -12.12 -14.31 -26.15
CA PRO A 25 -11.24 -15.01 -25.22
C PRO A 25 -9.84 -15.07 -25.82
N GLN A 26 -8.89 -14.33 -25.22
CA GLN A 26 -7.49 -14.39 -25.61
C GLN A 26 -6.98 -15.79 -25.30
N THR A 27 -6.70 -16.56 -26.34
CA THR A 27 -6.23 -17.95 -26.22
C THR A 27 -4.71 -18.05 -26.09
N SER A 28 -3.98 -16.95 -26.24
CA SER A 28 -2.53 -16.89 -26.12
C SER A 28 -2.13 -15.97 -24.97
N ALA A 29 -1.20 -16.41 -24.13
CA ALA A 29 -0.57 -15.55 -23.13
C ALA A 29 0.02 -14.31 -23.81
N PRO A 30 -0.12 -13.11 -23.22
CA PRO A 30 0.48 -11.92 -23.77
C PRO A 30 2.01 -12.08 -23.82
N THR A 31 2.61 -11.51 -24.87
CA THR A 31 4.04 -11.68 -25.17
C THR A 31 4.83 -10.38 -25.09
N GLU A 32 4.15 -9.24 -25.05
CA GLU A 32 4.79 -7.92 -25.08
C GLU A 32 4.36 -7.09 -23.88
N LEU A 33 5.29 -6.28 -23.37
CA LEU A 33 4.99 -5.28 -22.35
C LEU A 33 4.11 -4.18 -22.94
N GLN A 34 3.17 -3.69 -22.13
CA GLN A 34 2.18 -2.69 -22.54
C GLN A 34 2.13 -1.57 -21.51
N ALA A 35 1.86 -0.35 -21.97
CA ALA A 35 1.57 0.74 -21.05
C ALA A 35 0.18 0.54 -20.45
N GLY A 36 0.07 0.61 -19.13
CA GLY A 36 -1.21 0.34 -18.46
C GLY A 36 -1.11 0.45 -16.95
N GLY A 37 -2.25 0.39 -16.29
CA GLY A 37 -2.34 0.47 -14.85
C GLY A 37 -3.77 0.68 -14.36
N PHE A 38 -3.89 1.25 -13.17
CA PHE A 38 -5.19 1.51 -12.56
C PHE A 38 -5.17 2.77 -11.70
N VAL A 39 -6.34 3.34 -11.50
CA VAL A 39 -6.62 4.33 -10.45
C VAL A 39 -7.84 3.87 -9.67
N GLY A 40 -7.85 4.11 -8.37
CA GLY A 40 -8.92 3.63 -7.50
C GLY A 40 -9.18 4.55 -6.32
N VAL A 41 -10.35 4.31 -5.74
CA VAL A 41 -10.80 4.90 -4.49
C VAL A 41 -11.25 3.77 -3.58
N ASN A 42 -10.96 3.88 -2.30
CA ASN A 42 -11.46 2.94 -1.29
C ASN A 42 -11.99 3.70 -0.08
N VAL A 43 -12.89 3.05 0.63
CA VAL A 43 -13.26 3.41 1.99
C VAL A 43 -12.91 2.27 2.91
N GLY A 44 -12.51 2.57 4.13
CA GLY A 44 -12.10 1.54 5.06
C GLY A 44 -12.43 1.87 6.50
N ARG A 45 -12.14 0.89 7.34
CA ARG A 45 -12.26 0.98 8.78
C ARG A 45 -11.14 0.19 9.43
N THR A 46 -10.53 0.80 10.41
CA THR A 46 -9.51 0.18 11.25
C THR A 46 -10.14 -0.26 12.55
N TYR A 47 -9.63 -1.31 13.16
CA TYR A 47 -9.99 -1.78 14.49
C TYR A 47 -8.68 -2.03 15.23
N LEU A 48 -8.48 -1.31 16.33
CA LEU A 48 -7.37 -1.55 17.25
C LEU A 48 -7.87 -2.45 18.39
N GLU A 49 -7.12 -3.51 18.72
CA GLU A 49 -7.47 -4.34 19.89
C GLU A 49 -7.38 -3.49 21.17
N ALA A 50 -8.48 -3.47 21.94
CA ALA A 50 -8.61 -2.65 23.13
C ALA A 50 -7.61 -3.08 24.22
N ASP A 51 -7.10 -2.09 24.96
CA ASP A 51 -6.12 -2.20 26.05
C ASP A 51 -4.63 -2.09 25.63
N GLN A 52 -4.32 -1.76 24.36
CA GLN A 52 -2.95 -1.69 23.82
C GLN A 52 -2.63 -0.38 23.06
N VAL A 53 -3.49 0.64 23.17
CA VAL A 53 -3.38 1.90 22.42
C VAL A 53 -3.94 3.03 23.30
N ASP A 54 -3.23 4.17 23.38
CA ASP A 54 -3.69 5.34 24.15
C ASP A 54 -4.86 6.10 23.48
N THR A 55 -5.23 5.74 22.24
CA THR A 55 -6.30 6.44 21.53
C THR A 55 -7.69 5.95 21.98
N LYS A 56 -8.54 6.90 22.37
CA LYS A 56 -9.95 6.62 22.72
C LYS A 56 -10.79 6.18 21.53
N ASP A 57 -10.24 6.29 20.32
CA ASP A 57 -10.91 5.92 19.08
C ASP A 57 -10.27 4.67 18.49
N HIS A 58 -10.82 3.52 18.87
CA HIS A 58 -10.37 2.23 18.38
C HIS A 58 -10.81 1.96 16.92
N GLN A 59 -11.53 2.88 16.26
CA GLN A 59 -12.24 2.58 15.02
C GLN A 59 -12.29 3.70 13.96
N PRO A 60 -11.15 4.26 13.51
CA PRO A 60 -11.17 5.31 12.51
C PRO A 60 -11.71 4.83 11.15
N GLU A 61 -12.46 5.70 10.49
CA GLU A 61 -12.92 5.51 9.10
C GLU A 61 -11.89 6.11 8.14
N THR A 62 -11.68 5.46 6.99
CA THR A 62 -10.67 5.88 6.01
C THR A 62 -11.26 6.13 4.63
N LEU A 63 -10.72 7.12 3.92
CA LEU A 63 -10.92 7.35 2.49
C LEU A 63 -9.56 7.33 1.81
N GLY A 64 -9.33 6.34 0.96
CA GLY A 64 -8.08 6.17 0.22
C GLY A 64 -8.21 6.46 -1.27
N PHE A 65 -7.16 7.03 -1.86
CA PHE A 65 -6.97 7.11 -3.30
C PHE A 65 -5.65 6.45 -3.66
N TYR A 66 -5.65 5.64 -4.70
CA TYR A 66 -4.47 4.88 -5.07
C TYR A 66 -4.37 4.70 -6.57
N GLY A 67 -3.17 4.44 -7.08
CA GLY A 67 -2.98 4.18 -8.48
C GLY A 67 -1.58 3.72 -8.81
N SER A 68 -1.47 3.13 -9.99
CA SER A 68 -0.22 2.68 -10.58
C SER A 68 -0.25 2.92 -12.08
N TYR A 69 0.92 3.20 -12.65
CA TYR A 69 1.09 3.31 -14.09
C TYR A 69 2.45 2.78 -14.52
N ALA A 70 2.42 1.80 -15.43
CA ALA A 70 3.61 1.23 -16.04
C ALA A 70 3.79 1.70 -17.48
N ILE A 71 5.04 1.92 -17.86
CA ILE A 71 5.48 2.30 -19.20
C ILE A 71 6.57 1.31 -19.64
N PRO A 72 6.40 0.61 -20.78
CA PRO A 72 7.47 -0.17 -21.36
C PRO A 72 8.55 0.76 -21.92
N LEU A 73 9.80 0.52 -21.55
CA LEU A 73 10.96 1.27 -22.04
C LEU A 73 11.62 0.54 -23.22
N PHE A 74 11.85 -0.76 -23.06
CA PHE A 74 12.41 -1.67 -24.06
C PHE A 74 11.66 -3.01 -24.00
N GLN A 75 12.02 -3.99 -24.82
CA GLN A 75 11.29 -5.27 -24.92
C GLN A 75 10.96 -5.93 -23.58
N HIS A 76 11.90 -5.92 -22.63
CA HIS A 76 11.74 -6.54 -21.33
C HIS A 76 11.95 -5.56 -20.17
N PHE A 77 12.03 -4.26 -20.42
CA PHE A 77 12.25 -3.29 -19.34
C PHE A 77 11.02 -2.40 -19.19
N SER A 78 10.54 -2.27 -17.97
CA SER A 78 9.43 -1.39 -17.62
C SER A 78 9.81 -0.44 -16.49
N LEU A 79 9.26 0.76 -16.56
CA LEU A 79 9.20 1.70 -15.45
C LEU A 79 7.76 1.75 -14.95
N GLN A 80 7.55 1.65 -13.65
CA GLN A 80 6.23 1.80 -13.04
C GLN A 80 6.29 2.86 -11.94
N VAL A 81 5.23 3.65 -11.81
CA VAL A 81 5.06 4.67 -10.76
C VAL A 81 3.76 4.39 -10.03
N ASP A 82 3.85 4.34 -8.71
CA ASP A 82 2.75 3.98 -7.83
C ASP A 82 2.55 5.08 -6.78
N GLY A 83 1.30 5.27 -6.35
CA GLY A 83 0.95 6.21 -5.31
C GLY A 83 -0.29 5.80 -4.55
N ASP A 84 -0.29 6.07 -3.26
CA ASP A 84 -1.41 5.83 -2.35
C ASP A 84 -1.47 6.98 -1.32
N ILE A 85 -2.67 7.47 -1.05
CA ILE A 85 -2.94 8.51 -0.07
C ILE A 85 -4.23 8.16 0.69
N GLU A 86 -4.21 8.24 2.01
CA GLU A 86 -5.40 8.04 2.85
C GLU A 86 -5.69 9.26 3.72
N PHE A 87 -6.97 9.47 3.95
CA PHE A 87 -7.51 10.44 4.88
C PHE A 87 -8.29 9.69 5.94
N TYR A 88 -8.04 10.00 7.20
CA TYR A 88 -8.69 9.35 8.33
C TYR A 88 -9.69 10.29 8.98
N GLN A 89 -10.76 9.70 9.49
CA GLN A 89 -11.78 10.38 10.26
C GLN A 89 -11.93 9.69 11.61
N PHE A 90 -11.59 10.43 12.66
CA PHE A 90 -11.74 10.03 14.07
C PHE A 90 -12.97 10.71 14.70
N ASP A 91 -13.64 10.06 15.66
CA ASP A 91 -14.88 10.49 16.31
C ASP A 91 -14.67 11.45 17.52
N THR A 92 -13.42 11.76 17.91
CA THR A 92 -13.17 12.37 19.23
C THR A 92 -12.28 13.62 19.25
N LYS A 93 -12.14 14.19 20.47
CA LYS A 93 -11.67 15.54 20.81
C LYS A 93 -10.19 15.60 21.23
N ASP A 94 -9.47 14.49 21.21
CA ASP A 94 -8.02 14.49 21.46
C ASP A 94 -7.29 14.93 20.19
N SER A 95 -6.17 15.61 20.39
CA SER A 95 -5.36 16.18 19.31
C SER A 95 -4.61 15.11 18.53
N ASP A 96 -4.17 14.03 19.17
CA ASP A 96 -3.13 13.14 18.64
C ASP A 96 -3.74 12.04 17.77
N ASN A 97 -4.07 12.37 16.52
CA ASN A 97 -4.69 11.44 15.58
C ASN A 97 -4.09 11.63 14.18
N THR A 98 -3.75 10.52 13.53
CA THR A 98 -3.25 10.53 12.15
C THR A 98 -4.26 11.12 11.17
N LEU A 99 -4.11 12.36 10.71
CA LEU A 99 -5.11 12.97 9.82
C LEU A 99 -5.06 12.40 8.40
N ARG A 100 -3.84 12.19 7.89
CA ARG A 100 -3.60 11.69 6.54
C ARG A 100 -2.22 11.09 6.44
N ASP A 101 -2.07 10.13 5.54
CA ASP A 101 -0.77 9.59 5.14
C ASP A 101 -0.69 9.42 3.63
N GLY A 102 0.52 9.29 3.11
CA GLY A 102 0.74 9.04 1.70
C GLY A 102 2.08 8.39 1.43
N LEU A 103 2.12 7.62 0.36
CA LEU A 103 3.29 6.88 -0.10
C LEU A 103 3.34 6.90 -1.62
N GLY A 104 4.53 7.05 -2.19
CA GLY A 104 4.76 6.85 -3.61
C GLY A 104 6.08 6.13 -3.88
N ALA A 105 6.13 5.40 -5.00
CA ALA A 105 7.33 4.68 -5.41
C ALA A 105 7.50 4.65 -6.92
N VAL A 106 8.75 4.42 -7.33
CA VAL A 106 9.14 4.12 -8.71
C VAL A 106 9.79 2.75 -8.74
N HIS A 107 9.36 1.93 -9.70
CA HIS A 107 9.82 0.57 -9.91
C HIS A 107 10.50 0.48 -11.27
N PHE A 108 11.72 -0.06 -11.31
CA PHE A 108 12.42 -0.37 -12.54
C PHE A 108 12.68 -1.87 -12.59
N SER A 109 12.09 -2.52 -13.60
CA SER A 109 12.07 -3.98 -13.66
C SER A 109 12.45 -4.51 -15.04
N TYR A 110 13.15 -5.65 -15.02
CA TYR A 110 13.17 -6.58 -16.13
C TYR A 110 11.95 -7.50 -16.00
N LYS A 111 11.07 -7.53 -17.01
CA LYS A 111 9.80 -8.24 -17.02
C LYS A 111 9.67 -9.11 -18.28
N ASP A 112 9.46 -10.40 -18.07
CA ASP A 112 9.03 -11.36 -19.08
C ASP A 112 7.59 -11.78 -18.75
N PRO A 113 6.60 -11.42 -19.58
CA PRO A 113 5.19 -11.75 -19.35
C PRO A 113 4.86 -13.23 -19.16
N GLN A 114 5.77 -14.14 -19.55
CA GLN A 114 5.58 -15.58 -19.40
C GLN A 114 6.27 -16.16 -18.16
N GLN A 115 7.31 -15.50 -17.64
CA GLN A 115 8.16 -16.06 -16.59
C GLN A 115 8.06 -15.31 -15.26
N GLY A 116 8.03 -13.97 -15.29
CA GLY A 116 8.09 -13.16 -14.08
C GLY A 116 8.75 -11.81 -14.28
N LEU A 117 9.10 -11.17 -13.17
CA LEU A 117 9.91 -9.96 -13.16
C LEU A 117 10.96 -10.01 -12.05
N PHE A 118 12.03 -9.25 -12.24
CA PHE A 118 12.91 -8.85 -11.14
C PHE A 118 13.26 -7.37 -11.33
N GLY A 119 13.42 -6.64 -10.24
CA GLY A 119 13.60 -5.21 -10.31
C GLY A 119 14.15 -4.59 -9.05
N VAL A 120 14.31 -3.28 -9.12
CA VAL A 120 14.60 -2.40 -7.99
C VAL A 120 13.47 -1.39 -7.86
N PHE A 121 13.21 -0.95 -6.65
CA PHE A 121 12.25 0.10 -6.41
C PHE A 121 12.74 1.04 -5.32
N ALA A 122 12.30 2.29 -5.37
CA ALA A 122 12.59 3.29 -4.36
C ALA A 122 11.40 4.25 -4.25
N GLY A 123 11.23 4.83 -3.07
CA GLY A 123 10.11 5.71 -2.82
C GLY A 123 10.22 6.43 -1.48
N GLY A 124 9.14 7.09 -1.12
CA GLY A 124 9.01 7.74 0.17
C GLY A 124 7.56 8.09 0.47
N GLY A 125 7.32 8.48 1.70
CA GLY A 125 6.00 8.84 2.18
C GLY A 125 6.05 9.85 3.30
N ALA A 126 4.86 10.28 3.69
CA ALA A 126 4.68 11.18 4.81
C ALA A 126 3.37 10.87 5.54
N THR A 127 3.40 11.06 6.85
CA THR A 127 2.24 11.02 7.72
C THR A 127 2.08 12.39 8.36
N VAL A 128 0.84 12.88 8.41
CA VAL A 128 0.50 14.15 9.06
C VAL A 128 -0.37 13.86 10.26
N ASP A 129 0.12 14.26 11.42
CA ASP A 129 -0.59 14.19 12.68
C ASP A 129 -1.41 15.48 12.94
N GLY A 130 -2.48 15.34 13.73
CA GLY A 130 -3.29 16.42 14.26
C GLY A 130 -2.93 16.85 15.68
N GLY A 131 -1.92 16.22 16.28
CA GLY A 131 -1.47 16.34 17.66
C GLY A 131 -0.90 17.69 18.10
N ASP A 132 -0.48 17.77 19.37
CA ASP A 132 0.14 18.97 19.97
C ASP A 132 1.45 19.39 19.27
N ASP A 133 2.15 18.44 18.63
CA ASP A 133 3.26 18.70 17.72
C ASP A 133 2.80 18.49 16.26
N GLU A 134 2.62 19.59 15.51
CA GLU A 134 2.28 19.59 14.07
C GLU A 134 3.43 19.05 13.17
N SER A 135 4.15 18.02 13.64
CA SER A 135 5.29 17.43 12.95
C SER A 135 4.83 16.52 11.82
N ASN A 136 5.35 16.76 10.61
CA ASN A 136 5.18 15.82 9.51
C ASN A 136 6.24 14.74 9.68
N LYS A 137 5.82 13.49 9.82
CA LYS A 137 6.72 12.34 9.82
C LYS A 137 7.00 11.96 8.37
N THR A 138 8.26 11.84 7.97
CA THR A 138 8.62 11.46 6.60
C THR A 138 9.46 10.20 6.60
N PHE A 139 9.45 9.47 5.49
CA PHE A 139 10.30 8.30 5.34
C PHE A 139 10.66 8.05 3.87
N GLN A 140 11.77 7.35 3.67
CA GLN A 140 12.29 6.94 2.37
C GLN A 140 12.69 5.47 2.39
N PHE A 141 12.67 4.81 1.24
CA PHE A 141 13.04 3.40 1.14
C PHE A 141 13.60 3.05 -0.22
N ILE A 142 14.36 1.95 -0.25
CA ILE A 142 14.89 1.33 -1.46
C ILE A 142 14.90 -0.19 -1.29
N GLY A 143 14.59 -0.93 -2.35
CA GLY A 143 14.51 -2.37 -2.28
C GLY A 143 14.66 -3.08 -3.61
N LEU A 144 14.63 -4.40 -3.51
CA LEU A 144 14.57 -5.35 -4.61
C LEU A 144 13.19 -6.00 -4.64
N GLU A 145 12.68 -6.21 -5.84
CA GLU A 145 11.39 -6.89 -6.05
C GLU A 145 11.52 -8.03 -7.06
N GLY A 146 10.66 -9.03 -6.92
CA GLY A 146 10.58 -10.16 -7.82
C GLY A 146 9.18 -10.72 -7.92
N GLN A 147 8.83 -11.21 -9.09
CA GLN A 147 7.62 -12.00 -9.33
C GLN A 147 7.93 -13.23 -10.17
N TYR A 148 7.15 -14.28 -9.97
CA TYR A 148 7.23 -15.51 -10.75
C TYR A 148 5.83 -15.98 -11.16
N TYR A 149 5.66 -16.24 -12.45
CA TYR A 149 4.35 -16.55 -13.05
C TYR A 149 4.19 -18.06 -13.26
N ILE A 150 3.15 -18.64 -12.66
CA ILE A 150 2.82 -20.06 -12.74
C ILE A 150 1.34 -20.21 -13.11
N GLN A 151 1.03 -20.31 -14.41
CA GLN A 151 -0.34 -20.48 -14.91
C GLN A 151 -1.29 -19.38 -14.41
N ASP A 152 -2.09 -19.64 -13.38
CA ASP A 152 -3.05 -18.73 -12.75
C ASP A 152 -2.57 -18.23 -11.38
N ILE A 153 -1.29 -18.41 -11.08
CA ILE A 153 -0.64 -17.92 -9.85
C ILE A 153 0.47 -16.95 -10.24
N THR A 154 0.56 -15.86 -9.48
CA THR A 154 1.74 -14.98 -9.43
C THR A 154 2.29 -15.03 -8.02
N LEU A 155 3.53 -15.49 -7.86
CA LEU A 155 4.26 -15.34 -6.60
C LEU A 155 5.02 -14.02 -6.63
N PHE A 156 5.08 -13.30 -5.51
CA PHE A 156 5.84 -12.06 -5.42
C PHE A 156 6.62 -11.96 -4.12
N SER A 157 7.70 -11.19 -4.16
CA SER A 157 8.51 -10.86 -2.99
C SER A 157 9.16 -9.49 -3.14
N GLN A 158 9.28 -8.76 -2.04
CA GLN A 158 9.99 -7.50 -1.91
C GLN A 158 10.86 -7.55 -0.66
N ALA A 159 12.03 -6.93 -0.71
CA ALA A 159 12.84 -6.68 0.48
C ALA A 159 13.65 -5.42 0.30
N GLY A 160 13.90 -4.69 1.38
CA GLY A 160 14.56 -3.40 1.28
C GLY A 160 14.94 -2.81 2.61
N PHE A 161 15.42 -1.57 2.50
CA PHE A 161 15.78 -0.70 3.60
C PHE A 161 14.80 0.48 3.67
N LEU A 162 14.46 0.89 4.89
CA LEU A 162 13.56 1.97 5.24
C LEU A 162 14.29 2.91 6.22
N ASP A 163 14.10 4.20 6.02
CA ASP A 163 14.72 5.25 6.82
C ASP A 163 13.69 6.35 7.06
N GLY A 164 13.38 6.59 8.34
CA GLY A 164 12.41 7.57 8.81
C GLY A 164 13.11 8.84 9.30
N ASP A 165 12.49 9.99 9.07
CA ASP A 165 12.96 11.29 9.55
C ASP A 165 11.78 12.05 10.18
N ASP A 166 11.95 12.36 11.46
CA ASP A 166 11.07 13.22 12.24
C ASP A 166 11.79 13.89 13.42
N ASP A 167 11.29 15.06 13.84
CA ASP A 167 11.94 15.90 14.85
C ASP A 167 12.07 15.22 16.23
N GLU A 168 11.19 14.26 16.55
CA GLU A 168 11.16 13.53 17.81
C GLU A 168 11.72 12.09 17.71
N ASN A 169 12.16 11.65 16.52
CA ASN A 169 12.69 10.31 16.23
C ASN A 169 11.73 9.16 16.59
N GLU A 170 10.43 9.36 16.42
CA GLU A 170 9.38 8.36 16.64
C GLU A 170 9.19 7.45 15.42
N THR A 171 9.77 7.81 14.28
CA THR A 171 9.72 6.99 13.06
C THR A 171 10.66 5.77 13.13
N ILE A 172 10.46 4.83 12.20
CA ILE A 172 11.32 3.65 12.05
C ILE A 172 12.60 4.06 11.30
N ASP A 173 13.72 4.10 12.00
CA ASP A 173 15.06 4.34 11.44
C ASP A 173 15.81 3.01 11.24
N ASN A 174 16.76 3.00 10.29
CA ASN A 174 17.60 1.85 9.95
C ASN A 174 16.83 0.55 9.71
N GLY A 175 15.61 0.68 9.19
CA GLY A 175 14.67 -0.41 9.05
C GLY A 175 15.04 -1.38 7.93
N LEU A 176 14.94 -2.68 8.18
CA LEU A 176 14.94 -3.72 7.17
C LEU A 176 13.54 -4.29 7.07
N PHE A 177 13.03 -4.39 5.83
CA PHE A 177 11.73 -4.99 5.59
C PHE A 177 11.79 -6.11 4.56
N ALA A 178 10.86 -7.05 4.69
CA ALA A 178 10.60 -8.10 3.71
C ALA A 178 9.09 -8.30 3.58
N ARG A 179 8.64 -8.61 2.37
CA ARG A 179 7.24 -8.91 2.04
C ARG A 179 7.20 -10.01 1.00
N GLY A 180 6.23 -10.90 1.09
CA GLY A 180 6.02 -11.95 0.11
C GLY A 180 4.59 -12.44 0.10
N GLY A 181 4.17 -13.00 -1.03
CA GLY A 181 2.80 -13.44 -1.18
C GLY A 181 2.51 -14.13 -2.50
N ALA A 182 1.23 -14.37 -2.72
CA ALA A 182 0.73 -14.99 -3.93
C ALA A 182 -0.61 -14.37 -4.35
N SER A 183 -0.78 -14.18 -5.66
CA SER A 183 -2.06 -13.87 -6.28
C SER A 183 -2.55 -15.08 -7.07
N TYR A 184 -3.79 -15.50 -6.83
CA TYR A 184 -4.49 -16.53 -7.59
C TYR A 184 -5.59 -15.93 -8.45
N TYR A 185 -5.61 -16.29 -9.73
CA TYR A 185 -6.57 -15.84 -10.72
C TYR A 185 -7.64 -16.91 -10.94
N PHE A 186 -8.81 -16.75 -10.32
CA PHE A 186 -9.96 -17.64 -10.59
C PHE A 186 -10.44 -17.52 -12.04
N THR A 187 -10.32 -16.29 -12.57
CA THR A 187 -10.46 -15.95 -13.98
C THR A 187 -9.43 -14.86 -14.28
N PRO A 188 -9.16 -14.53 -15.56
CA PRO A 188 -8.29 -13.39 -15.89
C PRO A 188 -8.73 -12.05 -15.25
N ASN A 189 -10.01 -11.93 -14.87
CA ASN A 189 -10.62 -10.74 -14.28
C ASN A 189 -10.99 -10.89 -12.80
N THR A 190 -10.64 -12.00 -12.15
CA THR A 190 -10.97 -12.26 -10.74
C THR A 190 -9.73 -12.75 -10.01
N LYS A 191 -9.23 -11.94 -9.07
CA LYS A 191 -7.96 -12.18 -8.38
C LYS A 191 -8.16 -12.20 -6.86
N LEU A 192 -7.52 -13.14 -6.19
CA LEU A 192 -7.31 -13.12 -4.74
C LEU A 192 -5.81 -13.08 -4.46
N THR A 193 -5.37 -12.09 -3.70
CA THR A 193 -3.98 -11.94 -3.25
C THR A 193 -3.91 -12.19 -1.75
N GLY A 194 -2.89 -12.92 -1.31
CA GLY A 194 -2.50 -12.99 0.10
C GLY A 194 -1.04 -12.58 0.28
N SER A 195 -0.75 -11.86 1.36
CA SER A 195 0.59 -11.34 1.69
C SER A 195 0.97 -11.61 3.14
N LEU A 196 2.27 -11.73 3.38
CA LEU A 196 2.92 -11.59 4.68
C LEU A 196 4.05 -10.57 4.54
N SER A 197 4.26 -9.77 5.57
CA SER A 197 5.35 -8.80 5.61
C SER A 197 5.89 -8.65 7.02
N TYR A 198 7.13 -8.19 7.10
CA TYR A 198 7.83 -7.96 8.34
C TYR A 198 8.77 -6.76 8.18
N VAL A 199 8.85 -5.93 9.21
CA VAL A 199 9.88 -4.91 9.35
C VAL A 199 10.50 -4.99 10.74
N THR A 200 11.79 -4.73 10.79
CA THR A 200 12.53 -4.48 12.02
C THR A 200 13.36 -3.24 11.82
N GLY A 201 13.45 -2.40 12.84
CA GLY A 201 14.25 -1.18 12.81
C GLY A 201 14.38 -0.63 14.21
N ASP A 202 15.02 0.52 14.29
CA ASP A 202 15.17 1.22 15.55
C ASP A 202 14.14 2.36 15.66
N ARG A 203 13.81 2.74 16.89
CA ARG A 203 12.98 3.89 17.27
C ARG A 203 13.76 4.68 18.32
N TYR A 204 13.66 6.01 18.31
CA TYR A 204 14.36 6.91 19.24
C TYR A 204 15.90 6.98 19.12
N ASN A 205 16.45 6.73 17.94
CA ASN A 205 17.90 6.63 17.69
C ASN A 205 18.75 7.89 17.89
N HIS A 206 18.14 9.07 18.00
CA HIS A 206 18.87 10.33 18.21
C HIS A 206 18.44 11.03 19.49
N PRO A 207 18.58 10.39 20.66
CA PRO A 207 18.18 11.06 21.87
C PRO A 207 19.09 12.26 22.14
N ARG A 208 18.48 13.34 22.64
CA ARG A 208 19.22 14.45 23.23
C ARG A 208 20.16 13.88 24.30
N PRO A 209 21.37 14.45 24.51
CA PRO A 209 22.30 13.95 25.53
C PRO A 209 21.64 13.91 26.92
N GLY A 210 21.22 12.72 27.36
CA GLY A 210 20.52 12.51 28.63
C GLY A 210 19.26 11.62 28.54
N ASP A 211 18.66 11.45 27.37
CA ASP A 211 17.41 10.69 27.18
C ASP A 211 17.69 9.31 26.57
N ALA A 212 18.22 8.35 27.33
CA ALA A 212 18.49 7.02 26.75
C ALA A 212 17.21 6.23 26.48
N ARG A 213 16.48 6.56 25.41
CA ARG A 213 15.42 5.74 24.83
C ARG A 213 16.04 5.01 23.65
N ASP A 214 16.36 3.74 23.82
CA ASP A 214 16.72 2.85 22.72
C ASP A 214 15.51 1.94 22.50
N GLY A 215 14.77 2.16 21.42
CA GLY A 215 13.62 1.35 21.03
C GLY A 215 13.93 0.45 19.84
N GLU A 216 13.48 -0.79 19.86
CA GLU A 216 13.48 -1.67 18.69
C GLU A 216 12.03 -1.95 18.28
N VAL A 217 11.68 -1.65 17.05
CA VAL A 217 10.34 -1.86 16.51
C VAL A 217 10.34 -3.07 15.58
N ASN A 218 9.44 -4.00 15.84
CA ASN A 218 9.20 -5.18 15.03
C ASN A 218 7.73 -5.23 14.66
N ILE A 219 7.41 -5.25 13.38
CA ILE A 219 6.02 -5.30 12.93
C ILE A 219 5.87 -6.47 12.00
N PHE A 220 4.98 -7.40 12.35
CA PHE A 220 4.55 -8.47 11.45
C PHE A 220 3.19 -8.10 10.86
N SER A 221 2.96 -8.38 9.59
CA SER A 221 1.68 -8.07 8.94
C SER A 221 1.24 -9.18 8.00
N TRP A 222 -0.07 -9.30 7.85
CA TRP A 222 -0.72 -10.27 6.97
C TRP A 222 -1.91 -9.63 6.27
N GLY A 223 -2.08 -9.93 4.99
CA GLY A 223 -3.11 -9.30 4.18
C GLY A 223 -3.80 -10.26 3.23
N ALA A 224 -5.03 -9.92 2.86
CA ALA A 224 -5.76 -10.55 1.79
C ALA A 224 -6.53 -9.50 0.98
N GLU A 225 -6.49 -9.58 -0.35
CA GLU A 225 -7.22 -8.69 -1.26
C GLU A 225 -7.95 -9.49 -2.33
N PHE A 226 -9.25 -9.24 -2.48
CA PHE A 226 -10.04 -9.70 -3.61
C PHE A 226 -10.28 -8.55 -4.59
N LYS A 227 -10.03 -8.78 -5.89
CA LYS A 227 -10.32 -7.85 -6.99
C LYS A 227 -11.16 -8.53 -8.07
N GLN A 228 -12.18 -7.83 -8.53
CA GLN A 228 -13.01 -8.23 -9.68
C GLN A 228 -13.06 -7.08 -10.68
N ASN A 229 -12.60 -7.32 -11.91
CA ASN A 229 -12.81 -6.40 -13.03
C ASN A 229 -14.04 -6.83 -13.83
N PHE A 230 -14.94 -5.91 -14.17
CA PHE A 230 -16.17 -6.24 -14.89
C PHE A 230 -16.00 -5.91 -16.37
N THR A 231 -16.09 -6.87 -17.28
CA THR A 231 -15.96 -6.60 -18.72
C THR A 231 -17.07 -5.71 -19.28
N ALA A 232 -18.24 -5.71 -18.64
CA ALA A 232 -19.40 -4.92 -19.07
C ALA A 232 -19.35 -3.46 -18.57
N LEU A 233 -18.46 -3.13 -17.63
CA LEU A 233 -18.37 -1.79 -17.03
C LEU A 233 -16.91 -1.33 -17.06
N PRO A 234 -16.62 -0.04 -17.23
CA PRO A 234 -15.24 0.45 -17.14
C PRO A 234 -14.69 0.43 -15.70
N VAL A 235 -15.29 -0.31 -14.77
CA VAL A 235 -14.91 -0.30 -13.35
C VAL A 235 -14.76 -1.71 -12.82
N GLY A 236 -13.83 -1.88 -11.90
CA GLY A 236 -13.68 -3.05 -11.03
C GLY A 236 -13.97 -2.71 -9.58
N LEU A 237 -14.12 -3.75 -8.77
CA LEU A 237 -14.34 -3.67 -7.32
C LEU A 237 -13.23 -4.40 -6.58
N SER A 238 -12.86 -3.86 -5.41
CA SER A 238 -11.90 -4.46 -4.49
C SER A 238 -12.47 -4.58 -3.08
N ALA A 239 -12.03 -5.61 -2.36
CA ALA A 239 -12.21 -5.74 -0.94
C ALA A 239 -10.90 -6.28 -0.34
N SER A 240 -10.41 -5.67 0.73
CA SER A 240 -9.18 -6.10 1.38
C SER A 240 -9.31 -6.15 2.90
N TYR A 241 -8.49 -6.99 3.49
CA TYR A 241 -8.26 -7.10 4.91
C TYR A 241 -6.75 -7.09 5.18
N ASN A 242 -6.29 -6.29 6.13
CA ASN A 242 -4.90 -6.30 6.61
C ASN A 242 -4.88 -6.42 8.13
N GLY A 243 -3.94 -7.20 8.64
CA GLY A 243 -3.63 -7.33 10.06
C GLY A 243 -2.18 -6.94 10.32
N HIS A 244 -1.94 -6.26 11.43
CA HIS A 244 -0.61 -5.83 11.85
C HIS A 244 -0.43 -6.16 13.34
N ASP A 245 0.70 -6.74 13.69
CA ASP A 245 1.11 -7.10 15.05
C ASP A 245 2.39 -6.33 15.38
N PHE A 246 2.28 -5.38 16.29
CA PHE A 246 3.35 -4.47 16.70
C PHE A 246 4.02 -5.00 17.95
N LEU A 247 5.35 -5.16 17.88
CA LEU A 247 6.19 -5.50 19.00
C LEU A 247 7.26 -4.42 19.14
N ILE A 248 7.08 -3.55 20.14
CA ILE A 248 8.02 -2.47 20.45
C ILE A 248 8.76 -2.86 21.71
N LYS A 249 10.08 -2.99 21.62
CA LYS A 249 10.94 -3.23 22.78
C LYS A 249 11.49 -1.88 23.24
N GLY A 250 11.32 -1.55 24.50
CA GLY A 250 11.85 -0.31 25.07
C GLY A 250 11.13 0.07 26.36
N ASP A 251 10.98 1.38 26.58
CA ASP A 251 10.23 1.96 27.69
C ASP A 251 8.70 1.97 27.46
N GLU A 252 8.26 1.70 26.23
CA GLU A 252 6.85 1.62 25.81
C GLU A 252 6.30 0.21 26.08
N SER A 253 5.03 0.12 26.47
CA SER A 253 4.37 -1.17 26.76
C SER A 253 3.32 -1.57 25.74
N ASP A 254 3.05 -0.71 24.76
CA ASP A 254 1.94 -0.89 23.83
C ASP A 254 2.38 -1.79 22.66
N GLU A 255 1.69 -2.94 22.54
CA GLU A 255 1.92 -3.95 21.50
C GLU A 255 0.61 -4.23 20.75
N PRO A 256 0.04 -3.24 20.02
CA PRO A 256 -1.29 -3.39 19.47
C PRO A 256 -1.34 -4.36 18.30
N VAL A 257 -2.47 -5.05 18.23
CA VAL A 257 -2.91 -5.75 17.03
C VAL A 257 -3.94 -4.89 16.31
N VAL A 258 -3.67 -4.55 15.05
CA VAL A 258 -4.50 -3.68 14.22
C VAL A 258 -5.11 -4.46 13.08
N HIS A 259 -6.41 -4.29 12.86
CA HIS A 259 -7.17 -4.90 11.79
C HIS A 259 -7.79 -3.84 10.89
N GLU A 260 -7.61 -3.97 9.58
CA GLU A 260 -8.14 -3.02 8.62
C GLU A 260 -9.01 -3.72 7.59
N PHE A 261 -10.16 -3.14 7.29
CA PHE A 261 -11.04 -3.59 6.23
C PHE A 261 -11.24 -2.47 5.24
N ARG A 262 -11.10 -2.74 3.95
CA ARG A 262 -11.29 -1.73 2.90
C ARG A 262 -12.15 -2.27 1.77
N PHE A 263 -12.97 -1.39 1.20
CA PHE A 263 -13.80 -1.67 0.04
C PHE A 263 -13.60 -0.55 -0.96
N GLY A 264 -13.36 -0.90 -2.22
CA GLY A 264 -13.02 0.08 -3.23
C GLY A 264 -13.57 -0.21 -4.61
N ALA A 265 -13.45 0.81 -5.45
CA ALA A 265 -13.66 0.72 -6.88
C ALA A 265 -12.42 1.22 -7.60
N PHE A 266 -12.12 0.63 -8.75
CA PHE A 266 -10.99 1.03 -9.57
C PHE A 266 -11.34 1.07 -11.05
N PHE A 267 -10.60 1.88 -11.79
CA PHE A 267 -10.62 1.95 -13.24
C PHE A 267 -9.29 1.41 -13.75
N GLN A 268 -9.33 0.33 -14.53
CA GLN A 268 -8.16 -0.24 -15.19
C GLN A 268 -8.05 0.29 -16.63
N PHE A 269 -6.83 0.55 -17.09
CA PHE A 269 -6.56 1.00 -18.44
C PHE A 269 -5.28 0.39 -19.01
N GLY A 270 -5.18 0.37 -20.33
CA GLY A 270 -4.04 -0.16 -21.07
C GLY A 270 -4.01 -1.68 -21.21
N THR A 271 -4.78 -2.42 -20.41
CA THR A 271 -4.89 -3.88 -20.46
C THR A 271 -6.34 -4.33 -20.30
N SER A 272 -6.66 -5.51 -20.82
CA SER A 272 -8.05 -6.02 -20.86
C SER A 272 -8.44 -6.83 -19.63
N THR A 273 -7.45 -7.36 -18.90
CA THR A 273 -7.69 -8.23 -17.74
C THR A 273 -6.77 -7.92 -16.57
N LEU A 274 -7.13 -8.34 -15.35
CA LEU A 274 -6.27 -8.18 -14.18
C LEU A 274 -4.97 -8.97 -14.34
N GLN A 275 -5.05 -10.19 -14.89
CA GLN A 275 -3.90 -11.06 -15.12
C GLN A 275 -2.96 -10.50 -16.19
N GLU A 276 -3.51 -9.91 -17.25
CA GLU A 276 -2.70 -9.20 -18.26
C GLU A 276 -2.00 -8.00 -17.63
N ASN A 277 -2.72 -7.17 -16.85
CA ASN A 277 -2.12 -6.00 -16.18
C ASN A 277 -0.91 -6.37 -15.32
N ASP A 278 -1.03 -7.45 -14.54
CA ASP A 278 0.02 -7.99 -13.69
C ASP A 278 1.28 -8.38 -14.49
N ARG A 279 1.09 -9.05 -15.62
CA ARG A 279 2.16 -9.66 -16.42
C ARG A 279 2.79 -8.74 -17.44
N THR A 280 2.09 -7.71 -17.91
CA THR A 280 2.58 -6.86 -19.00
C THR A 280 2.68 -5.39 -18.65
N ALA A 281 2.03 -4.94 -17.57
CA ALA A 281 1.91 -3.53 -17.21
C ALA A 281 2.18 -3.34 -15.71
N ALA A 282 1.29 -2.65 -14.99
CA ALA A 282 1.47 -2.30 -13.59
C ALA A 282 1.15 -3.49 -12.66
N GLY A 283 2.13 -4.37 -12.51
CA GLY A 283 2.04 -5.59 -11.72
C GLY A 283 2.75 -5.53 -10.37
N SER A 284 3.70 -4.61 -10.20
CA SER A 284 4.30 -4.37 -8.88
C SER A 284 3.32 -3.59 -8.00
N ASP A 285 3.54 -3.60 -6.69
CA ASP A 285 2.74 -2.83 -5.73
C ASP A 285 3.63 -2.19 -4.65
N LEU A 286 3.03 -1.26 -3.90
CA LEU A 286 3.70 -0.60 -2.80
C LEU A 286 3.90 -1.56 -1.61
N PRO A 287 5.02 -1.46 -0.89
CA PRO A 287 5.16 -2.10 0.42
C PRO A 287 4.24 -1.45 1.47
N GLU A 288 3.96 -2.14 2.58
CA GLU A 288 3.02 -1.69 3.63
C GLU A 288 3.60 -0.61 4.58
N LEU A 289 4.73 0.01 4.21
CA LEU A 289 5.53 0.88 5.09
C LEU A 289 4.75 2.07 5.64
N LYS A 290 3.88 2.65 4.81
CA LYS A 290 3.07 3.82 5.18
C LYS A 290 2.27 3.56 6.46
N ARG A 291 1.66 2.38 6.54
CA ARG A 291 0.80 2.04 7.67
C ARG A 291 1.61 1.77 8.93
N TRP A 292 2.75 1.09 8.78
CA TRP A 292 3.71 0.87 9.86
C TRP A 292 4.16 2.18 10.49
N ILE A 293 4.59 3.15 9.67
CA ILE A 293 4.99 4.48 10.15
C ILE A 293 3.82 5.19 10.81
N SER A 294 2.64 5.23 10.17
CA SER A 294 1.50 5.99 10.71
C SER A 294 1.01 5.49 12.07
N LEU A 295 1.08 4.18 12.30
CA LEU A 295 0.64 3.58 13.56
C LEU A 295 1.75 3.70 14.61
N SER A 296 2.99 3.38 14.24
CA SER A 296 4.11 3.41 15.19
C SER A 296 4.37 4.81 15.73
N THR A 297 4.14 5.88 14.95
CA THR A 297 4.46 7.24 15.41
C THR A 297 3.35 7.91 16.22
N ASN A 298 2.09 7.53 16.03
CA ASN A 298 0.95 8.34 16.51
C ASN A 298 -0.02 7.59 17.44
N GLU A 299 0.02 6.25 17.44
CA GLU A 299 -0.98 5.45 18.15
C GLU A 299 -0.34 4.53 19.20
N VAL A 300 0.99 4.44 19.22
CA VAL A 300 1.73 3.51 20.10
C VAL A 300 2.81 4.29 20.85
N ASP A 301 2.61 4.43 22.17
CA ASP A 301 3.46 5.17 23.12
C ASP A 301 3.78 4.34 24.39
#